data_AF-A0A7S1Y2Q9-F1
#
_entry.id   AF-A0A7S1Y2Q9-F1
#
_cell.length_a   1.000
_cell.length_b   1.000
_cell.length_c   1.000
_cell.angle_alpha   90.00
_cell.angle_beta   90.00
_cell.angle_gamma   90.00
#
_symmetry.space_group_name_H-M   'P 1'
#
loop_
_entity.id
_entity.type
_entity.pdbx_description
1 polymer ?
#
loop_
_entity_poly.entity_id
_entity_poly.type
_entity_poly.pdbx_seq_one_letter_code
_entity_poly.pdbx_strand_id
1 'polypeptide(L)'
;TYLWSILLYYPRMAFWLSYQQAFGKELLTTKEEQTRSTLRSDAETQQESGITDAALLPKHIAVIMDGNRRFGRKKYNNATQGHWDGSQTLVNFAKWCIAERIDYLTVY
;
A
#
# COMPACT_ATOMS: atom_id res chain seq x y z
N THR A 1 29.99 41.45 -13.18
CA THR A 1 30.80 40.20 -13.10
C THR A 1 30.14 39.07 -12.29
N TYR A 2 28.94 39.21 -11.70
CA TYR A 2 28.31 38.16 -10.86
C TYR A 2 27.11 37.41 -11.48
N LEU A 3 26.68 37.73 -12.71
CA LEU A 3 25.54 37.04 -13.34
C LEU A 3 25.87 35.65 -13.90
N TRP A 4 27.14 35.41 -14.26
CA TRP A 4 27.56 34.14 -14.88
C TRP A 4 27.71 32.99 -13.88
N SER A 5 27.87 33.28 -12.58
CA SER A 5 27.98 32.25 -11.53
C SER A 5 26.62 31.65 -11.13
N ILE A 6 25.53 32.41 -11.26
CA ILE A 6 24.17 31.94 -10.91
C ILE A 6 23.62 30.99 -12.00
N LEU A 7 23.91 31.27 -13.26
CA LEU A 7 23.48 30.47 -14.42
C LEU A 7 24.12 29.08 -14.49
N LEU A 8 25.32 28.89 -13.93
CA LEU A 8 25.97 27.57 -13.83
C LEU A 8 25.41 26.74 -12.67
N TYR A 9 24.84 27.38 -11.65
CA TYR A 9 24.32 26.69 -10.46
C TYR A 9 22.91 26.14 -10.68
N TYR A 10 22.07 26.87 -11.39
CA TYR A 10 20.69 26.49 -11.71
C TYR A 10 20.53 25.13 -12.42
N PRO A 11 21.28 24.80 -13.50
CA PRO A 11 21.13 23.51 -14.17
C PRO A 11 21.59 22.34 -13.28
N ARG A 12 22.61 22.56 -12.44
CA ARG A 12 23.10 21.55 -11.49
C ARG A 12 22.09 21.31 -10.36
N MET A 13 21.39 22.36 -9.92
CA MET A 13 20.32 22.28 -8.92
C MET A 13 19.05 21.61 -9.47
N ALA A 14 18.66 21.93 -10.71
CA ALA A 14 17.53 21.29 -11.40
C ALA A 14 17.79 19.80 -11.65
N PHE A 15 19.02 19.44 -12.05
CA PHE A 15 19.44 18.05 -12.19
C PHE A 15 19.39 17.31 -10.85
N TRP A 16 19.86 17.93 -9.76
CA TRP A 16 19.83 17.32 -8.43
C TRP A 16 18.41 17.13 -7.90
N LEU A 17 17.50 18.09 -8.10
CA LEU A 17 16.09 17.95 -7.75
C LEU A 17 15.40 16.85 -8.57
N SER A 18 15.64 16.78 -9.88
CA SER A 18 15.13 15.71 -10.73
C SER A 18 15.68 14.34 -10.32
N TYR A 19 16.97 14.28 -9.97
CA TYR A 19 17.61 13.05 -9.49
C TYR A 19 17.02 12.61 -8.15
N GLN A 20 16.84 13.52 -7.20
CA GLN A 20 16.21 13.24 -5.91
C GLN A 20 14.76 12.75 -6.09
N GLN A 21 14.03 13.33 -7.06
CA GLN A 21 12.65 12.90 -7.36
C GLN A 21 12.59 11.55 -8.07
N ALA A 22 13.50 11.27 -9.01
CA ALA A 22 13.60 9.97 -9.68
C ALA A 22 14.02 8.86 -8.72
N PHE A 23 15.02 9.10 -7.89
CA PHE A 23 15.49 8.17 -6.86
C PHE A 23 14.40 7.86 -5.82
N GLY A 24 13.65 8.90 -5.40
CA GLY A 24 12.50 8.72 -4.50
C GLY A 24 11.41 7.83 -5.10
N LYS A 25 11.11 8.00 -6.39
CA LYS A 25 10.16 7.12 -7.11
C LYS A 25 10.68 5.69 -7.18
N GLU A 26 11.94 5.49 -7.60
CA GLU A 26 12.56 4.17 -7.70
C GLU A 26 12.54 3.41 -6.35
N LEU A 27 12.84 4.10 -5.25
CA LEU A 27 12.76 3.52 -3.91
C LEU A 27 11.32 3.16 -3.49
N LEU A 28 10.32 3.95 -3.88
CA LEU A 28 8.92 3.62 -3.62
C LEU A 28 8.48 2.41 -4.44
N THR A 29 8.81 2.38 -5.74
CA THR A 29 8.45 1.25 -6.62
C THR A 29 9.06 -0.06 -6.11
N THR A 30 10.32 -0.04 -5.69
CA THR A 30 10.99 -1.24 -5.14
C THR A 30 10.33 -1.72 -3.84
N LYS A 31 9.94 -0.80 -2.95
CA LYS A 31 9.20 -1.14 -1.72
C LYS A 31 7.80 -1.70 -1.99
N GLU A 32 7.08 -1.13 -2.96
CA GLU A 32 5.77 -1.64 -3.39
C GLU A 32 5.86 -3.05 -3.96
N GLU A 33 6.87 -3.30 -4.79
CA GLU A 33 7.10 -4.62 -5.40
C GLU A 33 7.46 -5.66 -4.33
N GLN A 34 8.33 -5.31 -3.37
CA GLN A 34 8.66 -6.16 -2.23
C GLN A 34 7.40 -6.50 -1.42
N THR A 35 6.58 -5.50 -1.08
CA THR A 35 5.36 -5.69 -0.30
C THR A 35 4.37 -6.60 -1.02
N ARG A 36 4.17 -6.40 -2.33
CA ARG A 36 3.31 -7.27 -3.15
C ARG A 36 3.83 -8.70 -3.25
N SER A 37 5.15 -8.86 -3.42
CA SER A 37 5.78 -10.17 -3.44
C SER A 37 5.57 -10.92 -2.12
N THR A 38 5.76 -10.25 -0.98
CA THR A 38 5.55 -10.84 0.35
C THR A 38 4.08 -11.21 0.58
N LEU A 39 3.14 -10.34 0.22
CA LEU A 39 1.71 -10.65 0.38
C LEU A 39 1.29 -11.84 -0.49
N ARG A 40 1.85 -11.97 -1.70
CA ARG A 40 1.58 -13.10 -2.60
C ARG A 40 2.22 -14.40 -2.14
N SER A 41 3.43 -14.36 -1.56
CA SER A 41 4.07 -15.57 -1.02
C SER A 41 3.31 -16.13 0.18
N ASP A 42 2.71 -15.25 0.97
CA ASP A 42 2.08 -15.60 2.24
C ASP A 42 0.56 -15.74 2.14
N ALA A 43 -0.02 -15.62 0.95
CA ALA A 43 -1.46 -15.79 0.72
C ALA A 43 -1.78 -17.29 0.56
N GLU A 44 -2.66 -17.80 1.42
CA GLU A 44 -3.24 -19.13 1.24
C GLU A 44 -4.04 -19.14 -0.06
N THR A 45 -3.75 -20.12 -0.92
CA THR A 45 -4.08 -20.07 -2.36
C THR A 45 -5.53 -20.47 -2.69
N GLN A 46 -6.35 -20.72 -1.68
CA GLN A 46 -7.70 -21.25 -1.89
C GLN A 46 -8.71 -20.10 -2.04
N GLN A 47 -9.29 -20.01 -3.24
CA GLN A 47 -10.42 -19.13 -3.52
C GLN A 47 -11.67 -19.68 -2.81
N GLU A 48 -12.31 -18.85 -1.99
CA GLU A 48 -13.48 -19.22 -1.18
C GLU A 48 -14.80 -18.92 -1.89
N SER A 49 -14.84 -17.92 -2.77
CA SER A 49 -16.09 -17.49 -3.44
C SER A 49 -16.68 -18.53 -4.39
N GLY A 50 -15.88 -19.47 -4.89
CA GLY A 50 -16.29 -20.46 -5.88
C GLY A 50 -16.64 -19.88 -7.26
N ILE A 51 -16.38 -18.58 -7.48
CA ILE A 51 -16.65 -17.91 -8.76
C ILE A 51 -15.50 -18.20 -9.72
N THR A 52 -15.75 -19.05 -10.71
CA THR A 52 -14.76 -19.41 -11.73
C THR A 52 -14.76 -18.48 -12.94
N ASP A 53 -15.89 -17.79 -13.18
CA ASP A 53 -16.02 -16.84 -14.27
C ASP A 53 -15.41 -15.49 -13.89
N ALA A 54 -14.29 -15.16 -14.54
CA ALA A 54 -13.58 -13.90 -14.34
C ALA A 54 -14.43 -12.67 -14.70
N ALA A 55 -15.47 -12.81 -15.53
CA ALA A 55 -16.36 -11.70 -15.88
C ALA A 55 -17.25 -11.26 -14.70
N LEU A 56 -17.47 -12.14 -13.72
CA LEU A 56 -18.29 -11.89 -12.54
C LEU A 56 -17.49 -11.37 -11.35
N LEU A 57 -16.15 -11.46 -11.39
CA LEU A 57 -15.29 -11.00 -10.31
C LEU A 57 -15.15 -9.47 -10.31
N PRO A 58 -15.31 -8.80 -9.15
CA PRO A 58 -15.04 -7.39 -9.03
C PRO A 58 -13.53 -7.13 -9.18
N LYS A 59 -13.17 -6.20 -10.07
CA LYS A 59 -11.76 -5.81 -10.24
C LYS A 59 -11.24 -4.89 -9.13
N HIS A 60 -12.14 -4.18 -8.46
CA HIS A 60 -11.79 -3.18 -7.46
C HIS A 60 -12.76 -3.24 -6.28
N ILE A 61 -12.21 -3.38 -5.07
CA ILE A 61 -12.95 -3.29 -3.82
C ILE A 61 -12.47 -2.07 -3.03
N ALA A 62 -13.41 -1.34 -2.44
CA ALA A 62 -13.13 -0.31 -1.46
C ALA A 62 -13.73 -0.72 -0.10
N VAL A 63 -12.95 -0.60 0.97
CA VAL A 63 -13.37 -0.94 2.33
C VAL A 63 -13.05 0.19 3.30
N ILE A 64 -13.93 0.41 4.28
CA ILE A 64 -13.73 1.35 5.38
C ILE A 64 -13.45 0.53 6.64
N MET A 65 -12.25 0.65 7.20
CA MET A 65 -11.84 -0.11 8.39
C MET A 65 -12.20 0.63 9.69
N ASP A 66 -13.51 0.76 9.95
CA ASP A 66 -14.01 1.39 11.17
C ASP A 66 -14.03 0.41 12.36
N GLY A 67 -14.00 0.96 13.57
CA GLY A 67 -14.25 0.22 14.81
C GLY A 67 -13.00 -0.12 15.60
N ASN A 68 -11.80 0.03 15.05
CA ASN A 68 -10.52 -0.32 15.69
C ASN A 68 -10.38 0.26 17.12
N ARG A 69 -10.69 1.55 17.31
CA ARG A 69 -10.65 2.19 18.63
C ARG A 69 -11.69 1.62 19.61
N ARG A 70 -12.91 1.32 19.15
CA ARG A 70 -13.99 0.75 19.97
C ARG A 70 -13.64 -0.68 20.39
N PHE A 71 -13.13 -1.46 19.44
CA PHE A 71 -12.64 -2.82 19.68
C PHE A 71 -11.50 -2.85 20.70
N GLY A 72 -10.48 -2.03 20.52
CA GLY A 72 -9.33 -1.97 21.42
C GLY A 72 -9.71 -1.59 22.86
N ARG A 73 -10.64 -0.64 23.02
CA ARG A 73 -11.19 -0.29 24.35
C ARG A 73 -11.96 -1.45 24.97
N LYS A 74 -12.82 -2.14 24.21
CA LYS A 74 -13.64 -3.24 24.74
C LYS A 74 -12.79 -4.46 25.14
N LYS A 75 -11.77 -4.80 24.35
CA LYS A 75 -10.96 -6.02 24.54
C LYS A 75 -9.75 -5.82 25.44
N TYR A 76 -9.07 -4.68 25.34
CA TYR A 76 -7.79 -4.43 26.01
C TYR A 76 -7.80 -3.19 26.92
N ASN A 77 -8.93 -2.48 27.00
CA ASN A 77 -8.99 -1.13 27.57
C ASN A 77 -7.97 -0.15 26.95
N ASN A 78 -7.51 -0.41 25.72
CA ASN A 78 -6.48 0.35 25.02
C ASN A 78 -6.83 0.51 23.54
N ALA A 79 -7.05 1.76 23.11
CA ALA A 79 -7.42 2.07 21.74
C ALA A 79 -6.29 1.83 20.72
N THR A 80 -5.03 2.03 21.11
CA THR A 80 -3.86 1.86 20.23
C THR A 80 -3.67 0.40 19.85
N GLN A 81 -3.91 -0.52 20.79
CA GLN A 81 -3.85 -1.95 20.50
C GLN A 81 -4.89 -2.35 19.44
N GLY A 82 -6.06 -1.70 19.42
CA GLY A 82 -7.06 -1.90 18.39
C GLY A 82 -6.60 -1.48 16.98
N HIS A 83 -5.74 -0.47 16.84
CA HIS A 83 -5.15 -0.10 15.55
C HIS A 83 -4.13 -1.13 15.06
N TRP A 84 -3.33 -1.69 15.96
CA TRP A 84 -2.40 -2.78 15.63
C TRP A 84 -3.13 -4.03 15.13
N ASP A 85 -4.19 -4.44 15.83
CA ASP A 85 -5.02 -5.57 15.41
C ASP A 85 -5.76 -5.29 14.09
N GLY A 86 -6.23 -4.05 13.91
CA GLY A 86 -6.82 -3.60 12.65
C GLY A 86 -5.84 -3.67 11.48
N SER A 87 -4.58 -3.29 11.69
CA SER A 87 -3.53 -3.41 10.66
C SER A 87 -3.26 -4.87 10.28
N GLN A 88 -3.28 -5.79 11.24
CA GLN A 88 -3.13 -7.22 10.94
C GLN A 88 -4.34 -7.76 10.16
N THR A 89 -5.54 -7.28 10.51
CA THR A 89 -6.77 -7.62 9.79
C THR A 89 -6.73 -7.12 8.35
N LEU A 90 -6.20 -5.92 8.10
CA LEU A 90 -5.98 -5.42 6.75
C LEU A 90 -5.07 -6.33 5.93
N VAL A 91 -3.95 -6.77 6.52
CA VAL A 91 -3.01 -7.68 5.85
C VAL A 91 -3.72 -8.98 5.46
N ASN A 92 -4.51 -9.55 6.36
CA ASN A 92 -5.28 -10.77 6.06
C ASN A 92 -6.34 -10.52 4.98
N PHE A 93 -7.03 -9.37 5.02
CA PHE A 93 -8.01 -9.01 4.00
C PHE A 93 -7.36 -8.81 2.62
N ALA A 94 -6.18 -8.17 2.57
CA ALA A 94 -5.44 -8.01 1.32
C ALA A 94 -5.00 -9.36 0.74
N LYS A 95 -4.56 -10.31 1.59
CA LYS A 95 -4.25 -11.69 1.18
C LYS A 95 -5.48 -12.39 0.60
N TRP A 96 -6.64 -12.23 1.24
CA TRP A 96 -7.90 -12.75 0.73
C TRP A 96 -8.26 -12.16 -0.64
N CYS A 97 -8.10 -10.83 -0.82
CA CYS A 97 -8.31 -10.21 -2.13
C CYS A 97 -7.38 -10.78 -3.22
N ILE A 98 -6.13 -11.09 -2.87
CA ILE A 98 -5.18 -11.74 -3.78
C ILE A 98 -5.65 -13.16 -4.15
N ALA A 99 -6.10 -13.95 -3.17
CA ALA A 99 -6.64 -15.30 -3.40
C ALA A 99 -7.89 -15.29 -4.29
N GLU A 100 -8.75 -14.28 -4.11
CA GLU A 100 -9.94 -14.02 -4.92
C GLU A 100 -9.66 -13.35 -6.28
N ARG A 101 -8.40 -13.11 -6.62
CA ARG A 101 -7.97 -12.50 -7.89
C ARG A 101 -8.54 -11.10 -8.12
N ILE A 102 -8.67 -10.33 -7.05
CA ILE A 102 -9.08 -8.92 -7.11
C ILE A 102 -7.83 -8.05 -7.36
N ASP A 103 -7.88 -7.22 -8.39
CA ASP A 103 -6.72 -6.43 -8.85
C ASP A 103 -6.43 -5.21 -7.96
N TYR A 104 -7.48 -4.55 -7.46
CA TYR A 104 -7.37 -3.30 -6.72
C TYR A 104 -8.11 -3.34 -5.39
N LEU A 105 -7.46 -2.84 -4.35
CA LEU A 105 -8.02 -2.65 -3.03
C LEU A 105 -7.77 -1.20 -2.59
N THR A 106 -8.83 -0.49 -2.22
CA THR A 106 -8.76 0.83 -1.57
C THR A 106 -9.26 0.72 -0.14
N VAL A 107 -8.54 1.35 0.78
CA VAL A 107 -8.82 1.25 2.21
C VAL A 107 -8.90 2.66 2.79
N TYR A 108 -9.87 2.86 3.67
CA TYR A 108 -10.00 4.05 4.52
C TYR A 108 -9.85 3.70 6.00
#